data_AF-A0A6P6T785-F1
#
_entry.id   AF-A0A6P6T785-F1
#
_cell.length_a   1.000
_cell.length_b   1.000
_cell.length_c   1.000
_cell.angle_alpha   90.00
_cell.angle_beta   90.00
_cell.angle_gamma   90.00
#
_symmetry.space_group_name_H-M   'P 1'
#
loop_
_entity.id
_entity.type
_entity.pdbx_description
1 polymer ?
#
loop_
_entity_poly.entity_id
_entity_poly.type
_entity_poly.pdbx_seq_one_letter_code
_entity_poly.pdbx_strand_id
1 'polypeptide(L)'
;MVFRLREGVGVATNNAAEYRGAILGLKFALEKGFKHIRVQGDSKLVCMQVQGLWKCKNQNMAELCKVAKELKDQFQTFDINHIDREFNTEADAQANLAIYLKSGEFQVDRDVK
;
A
#
# COMPACT_ATOMS: atom_id res chain seq x y z
N MET A 1 -8.30 -7.51 16.37
CA MET A 1 -8.54 -6.20 15.70
C MET A 1 -7.89 -6.18 14.33
N VAL A 2 -8.71 -6.05 13.29
CA VAL A 2 -8.27 -5.93 11.89
C VAL A 2 -8.87 -4.66 11.29
N PHE A 3 -8.10 -3.93 10.48
CA PHE A 3 -8.57 -2.79 9.72
C PHE A 3 -8.49 -3.10 8.22
N ARG A 4 -9.57 -2.81 7.49
CA ARG A 4 -9.65 -2.96 6.04
C ARG A 4 -9.81 -1.59 5.40
N LEU A 5 -8.79 -1.19 4.65
CA LEU A 5 -8.68 0.14 4.04
C LEU A 5 -8.87 0.01 2.53
N ARG A 6 -9.55 0.98 1.92
CA ARG A 6 -9.61 1.10 0.46
C ARG A 6 -9.77 2.55 0.02
N GLU A 7 -9.22 2.87 -1.14
CA GLU A 7 -9.25 4.21 -1.73
C GLU A 7 -9.63 4.14 -3.20
N GLY A 8 -10.60 4.95 -3.64
CA GLY A 8 -10.90 5.15 -5.05
C GLY A 8 -9.77 5.93 -5.73
N VAL A 9 -9.01 5.27 -6.61
CA VAL A 9 -7.85 5.90 -7.27
C VAL A 9 -8.17 6.55 -8.62
N GLY A 10 -9.42 6.43 -9.09
CA GLY A 10 -9.84 6.94 -10.40
C GLY A 10 -9.14 6.21 -11.56
N VAL A 11 -8.80 6.95 -12.62
CA VAL A 11 -8.06 6.39 -13.77
C VAL A 11 -6.57 6.28 -13.41
N ALA A 12 -6.12 5.05 -13.16
CA ALA A 12 -4.74 4.75 -12.79
C ALA A 12 -4.26 3.46 -13.44
N THR A 13 -2.94 3.30 -13.58
CA THR A 13 -2.35 2.01 -13.98
C THR A 13 -2.34 1.06 -12.79
N ASN A 14 -2.21 -0.25 -13.04
CA ASN A 14 -2.14 -1.24 -11.96
C ASN A 14 -1.03 -0.91 -10.95
N ASN A 15 0.20 -0.65 -11.43
CA ASN A 15 1.32 -0.29 -10.56
C ASN A 15 1.07 0.99 -9.74
N ALA A 16 0.34 1.97 -10.29
CA ALA A 16 -0.03 3.17 -9.57
C ALA A 16 -1.03 2.87 -8.44
N ALA A 17 -2.00 2.01 -8.70
CA ALA A 17 -2.97 1.55 -7.70
C ALA A 17 -2.29 0.76 -6.57
N GLU A 18 -1.35 -0.14 -6.90
CA GLU A 18 -0.55 -0.89 -5.93
C GLU A 18 0.25 0.03 -4.99
N TYR A 19 0.90 1.05 -5.56
CA TYR A 19 1.60 2.07 -4.76
C TYR A 19 0.65 2.83 -3.84
N ARG A 20 -0.53 3.24 -4.34
CA ARG A 20 -1.53 3.95 -3.55
C ARG A 20 -2.04 3.09 -2.39
N GLY A 21 -2.32 1.82 -2.63
CA GLY A 21 -2.69 0.85 -1.60
C GLY A 21 -1.63 0.70 -0.52
N ALA A 22 -0.36 0.54 -0.91
CA ALA A 22 0.75 0.47 0.05
C ALA A 22 0.88 1.76 0.87
N ILE A 23 0.84 2.94 0.22
CA ILE A 23 0.92 4.25 0.88
C ILE A 23 -0.23 4.45 1.87
N LEU A 24 -1.45 4.06 1.50
CA LEU A 24 -2.63 4.14 2.37
C LEU A 24 -2.42 3.32 3.65
N GLY A 25 -1.96 2.08 3.52
CA GLY A 25 -1.65 1.21 4.66
C GLY A 25 -0.56 1.78 5.56
N LEU A 26 0.52 2.31 4.99
CA LEU A 26 1.62 2.92 5.75
C LEU A 26 1.19 4.16 6.53
N LYS A 27 0.46 5.07 5.89
CA LYS A 27 -0.08 6.28 6.55
C LYS A 27 -0.98 5.91 7.72
N PHE A 28 -1.89 4.96 7.50
CA PHE A 28 -2.78 4.51 8.56
C PHE A 28 -2.03 3.84 9.71
N ALA A 29 -1.00 3.04 9.41
CA ALA A 29 -0.19 2.41 10.44
C ALA A 29 0.54 3.45 11.32
N LEU A 30 1.09 4.51 10.71
CA LEU A 30 1.69 5.63 11.44
C LEU A 30 0.65 6.38 12.31
N GLU A 31 -0.53 6.64 11.76
CA GLU A 31 -1.63 7.30 12.48
C GLU A 31 -2.06 6.50 13.73
N LYS A 32 -2.04 5.16 13.66
CA LYS A 32 -2.30 4.28 14.82
C LYS A 32 -1.11 4.12 15.77
N GLY A 33 0.03 4.74 15.47
CA GLY A 33 1.22 4.72 16.33
C GLY A 33 2.00 3.41 16.27
N PHE A 34 1.83 2.60 15.22
CA PHE A 34 2.66 1.41 15.03
C PHE A 34 4.10 1.83 14.72
N LYS A 35 5.07 1.22 15.41
CA LYS A 35 6.51 1.52 15.26
C LYS A 35 7.27 0.43 14.51
N HIS A 36 6.76 -0.79 14.55
CA HIS A 36 7.37 -1.98 13.98
C HIS A 36 6.36 -2.62 13.03
N ILE A 37 6.67 -2.65 11.74
CA ILE A 37 5.73 -3.18 10.74
C ILE A 37 6.42 -4.14 9.77
N ARG A 38 5.62 -5.11 9.30
CA ARG A 38 5.92 -5.95 8.14
C ARG A 38 4.82 -5.73 7.11
N VAL A 39 5.22 -5.35 5.91
CA VAL A 39 4.34 -5.17 4.75
C VAL A 39 4.43 -6.41 3.87
N GLN A 40 3.29 -6.87 3.36
CA GLN A 40 3.22 -7.95 2.39
C GLN A 40 2.37 -7.46 1.21
N GLY A 41 2.82 -7.73 -0.01
CA GLY A 41 2.08 -7.42 -1.23
C GLY A 41 2.51 -8.30 -2.38
N ASP A 42 1.66 -8.46 -3.39
CA ASP A 42 1.90 -9.29 -4.57
C ASP A 42 2.50 -8.50 -5.75
N SER A 43 2.60 -7.18 -5.64
CA SER A 43 3.37 -6.37 -6.59
C SER A 43 4.87 -6.43 -6.29
N LYS A 44 5.57 -7.36 -6.97
CA LYS A 44 7.04 -7.50 -6.87
C LYS A 44 7.76 -6.18 -7.21
N LEU A 45 7.25 -5.44 -8.19
CA LEU A 45 7.82 -4.15 -8.59
C LEU A 45 7.77 -3.14 -7.45
N VAL A 46 6.62 -2.97 -6.80
CA VAL A 46 6.45 -2.02 -5.69
C VAL A 46 7.33 -2.44 -4.52
N CYS A 47 7.30 -3.71 -4.13
CA CYS A 47 8.12 -4.22 -3.02
C CYS A 47 9.61 -3.92 -3.24
N MET A 48 10.16 -4.28 -4.40
CA MET A 48 11.60 -4.11 -4.70
C MET A 48 12.00 -2.63 -4.80
N GLN A 49 11.12 -1.77 -5.33
CA GLN A 49 11.40 -0.34 -5.44
C GLN A 49 11.33 0.37 -4.08
N VAL A 50 10.37 0.03 -3.22
CA VAL A 50 10.26 0.57 -1.84
C VAL A 50 11.42 0.09 -0.96
N GLN A 51 11.90 -1.14 -1.14
CA GLN A 51 13.15 -1.61 -0.51
C GLN A 51 14.37 -0.82 -1.00
N GLY A 52 14.31 -0.19 -2.17
CA GLY A 52 15.44 0.50 -2.79
C GLY A 52 16.32 -0.42 -3.64
N LEU A 53 15.93 -1.69 -3.84
CA LEU A 53 16.66 -2.63 -4.66
C LEU A 53 16.51 -2.33 -6.15
N TRP A 54 15.34 -1.83 -6.56
CA TRP A 54 15.06 -1.47 -7.95
C TRP A 54 14.90 0.04 -8.14
N LYS A 55 15.41 0.56 -9.24
CA LYS A 55 15.23 1.97 -9.62
C LYS A 55 13.84 2.20 -10.19
N CYS A 56 13.24 3.35 -9.87
CA CYS A 56 12.03 3.81 -10.53
C CYS A 56 12.38 4.69 -11.72
N LYS A 57 11.97 4.29 -12.94
CA LYS A 57 12.27 5.03 -14.18
C LYS A 57 11.14 5.95 -14.64
N ASN A 58 9.90 5.65 -14.27
CA ASN A 58 8.74 6.46 -14.63
C ASN A 58 8.54 7.57 -13.59
N GLN A 59 8.48 8.83 -14.03
CA GLN A 59 8.44 9.98 -13.14
C GLN A 59 7.23 9.98 -12.18
N ASN A 60 6.04 9.59 -12.65
CA ASN A 60 4.86 9.49 -11.80
C ASN A 60 5.01 8.39 -10.74
N MET A 61 5.65 7.27 -11.10
CA MET A 61 5.93 6.20 -10.15
C MET A 61 7.08 6.56 -9.21
N ALA A 62 8.00 7.42 -9.62
CA ALA A 62 9.11 7.87 -8.80
C ALA A 62 8.61 8.71 -7.63
N GLU A 63 7.59 9.56 -7.85
CA GLU A 63 6.98 10.34 -6.77
C GLU A 63 6.25 9.46 -5.76
N LEU A 64 5.47 8.46 -6.22
CA LEU A 64 4.84 7.49 -5.32
C LEU A 64 5.86 6.67 -4.54
N CYS A 65 6.93 6.23 -5.22
CA CYS A 65 8.02 5.49 -4.60
C CYS A 65 8.72 6.34 -3.52
N LYS A 66 8.95 7.63 -3.79
CA LYS A 66 9.52 8.58 -2.83
C LYS A 66 8.63 8.71 -1.59
N VAL A 67 7.33 8.95 -1.77
CA VAL A 67 6.37 9.03 -0.65
C VAL A 67 6.37 7.74 0.18
N ALA A 68 6.35 6.57 -0.47
CA ALA A 68 6.38 5.29 0.24
C ALA A 68 7.67 5.10 1.06
N LYS A 69 8.82 5.55 0.55
CA LYS A 69 10.11 5.51 1.26
C LYS A 69 10.14 6.47 2.45
N GLU A 70 9.67 7.70 2.26
CA GLU A 70 9.56 8.69 3.33
C GLU A 70 8.64 8.21 4.48
N LEU A 71 7.57 7.48 4.16
CA LEU A 71 6.71 6.85 5.17
C LEU A 71 7.40 5.66 5.84
N LYS A 72 8.07 4.80 5.06
CA LYS A 72 8.86 3.67 5.58
C LYS A 72 9.88 4.13 6.61
N ASP A 73 10.59 5.22 6.35
CA ASP A 73 11.70 5.70 7.19
C ASP A 73 11.22 6.30 8.53
N GLN A 74 9.90 6.49 8.71
CA GLN A 74 9.31 6.93 9.98
C GLN A 74 9.10 5.76 10.98
N PHE A 75 9.15 4.51 10.51
CA PHE A 75 9.05 3.34 11.39
C PHE A 75 10.40 3.02 12.02
N GLN A 76 10.40 2.52 13.26
CA GLN A 76 11.62 2.06 13.92
C GLN A 76 12.16 0.78 13.29
N THR A 77 11.27 -0.13 12.89
CA THR A 77 11.64 -1.29 12.08
C THR A 77 10.62 -1.48 10.97
N PHE A 78 11.13 -1.69 9.77
CA PHE A 78 10.32 -1.87 8.57
C PHE A 78 10.83 -3.06 7.78
N ASP A 79 9.91 -3.93 7.41
CA ASP A 79 10.14 -5.02 6.47
C ASP A 79 9.04 -5.00 5.41
N ILE A 80 9.37 -5.32 4.16
CA ILE A 80 8.40 -5.46 3.07
C ILE A 80 8.79 -6.65 2.22
N ASN A 81 7.84 -7.55 1.97
CA ASN A 81 8.08 -8.77 1.21
C ASN A 81 7.04 -8.97 0.13
N HIS A 82 7.51 -9.48 -1.00
CA HIS A 82 6.63 -10.01 -2.03
C HIS A 82 6.04 -11.35 -1.56
N ILE A 83 4.74 -11.52 -1.74
CA ILE A 83 4.01 -12.78 -1.57
C ILE A 83 3.25 -13.12 -2.84
N ASP A 84 2.94 -14.39 -3.08
CA ASP A 84 2.10 -14.75 -4.23
C ASP A 84 0.67 -14.24 -4.04
N ARG A 85 -0.01 -13.91 -5.15
CA ARG A 85 -1.34 -13.27 -5.14
C ARG A 85 -2.40 -14.08 -4.38
N GLU A 86 -2.29 -15.40 -4.39
CA GLU A 86 -3.16 -16.31 -3.63
C GLU A 86 -3.09 -16.11 -2.10
N PHE A 87 -2.01 -15.51 -1.61
CA PHE A 87 -1.84 -15.14 -0.20
C PHE A 87 -2.22 -13.68 0.09
N ASN A 88 -2.50 -12.86 -0.94
CA ASN A 88 -2.86 -11.44 -0.80
C ASN A 88 -4.37 -11.18 -0.97
N THR A 89 -5.20 -12.20 -0.78
CA THR A 89 -6.64 -12.19 -1.12
C THR A 89 -7.46 -11.12 -0.40
N GLU A 90 -7.17 -10.83 0.87
CA GLU A 90 -7.89 -9.79 1.62
C GLU A 90 -7.64 -8.39 1.04
N ALA A 91 -6.40 -8.10 0.64
CA ALA A 91 -6.03 -6.82 0.03
C ALA A 91 -6.59 -6.69 -1.40
N ASP A 92 -6.56 -7.77 -2.19
CA ASP A 92 -7.18 -7.83 -3.52
C ASP A 92 -8.69 -7.59 -3.44
N ALA A 93 -9.37 -8.17 -2.44
CA ALA A 93 -10.78 -7.90 -2.18
C ALA A 93 -11.04 -6.41 -1.87
N GLN A 94 -10.15 -5.75 -1.11
CA GLN A 94 -10.27 -4.31 -0.86
C GLN A 94 -10.09 -3.48 -2.14
N ALA A 95 -9.12 -3.85 -2.99
CA ALA A 95 -8.88 -3.18 -4.27
C ALA A 95 -10.09 -3.32 -5.20
N ASN A 96 -10.69 -4.51 -5.29
CA ASN A 96 -11.89 -4.75 -6.09
C ASN A 96 -13.10 -3.94 -5.60
N LEU A 97 -13.29 -3.83 -4.28
CA LEU A 97 -14.34 -2.98 -3.69
C LEU A 97 -14.07 -1.49 -3.93
N ALA A 98 -12.81 -1.07 -3.99
CA ALA A 98 -12.41 0.32 -4.22
C ALA A 98 -12.83 0.86 -5.60
N ILE A 99 -13.05 -0.02 -6.59
CA ILE A 99 -13.45 0.36 -7.96
C ILE A 99 -14.79 1.11 -7.97
N TYR A 100 -15.65 0.87 -6.98
CA TYR A 100 -16.94 1.53 -6.83
C TYR A 100 -16.86 2.88 -6.12
N LEU A 101 -15.69 3.28 -5.61
CA LEU A 101 -15.48 4.55 -4.93
C LEU A 101 -15.12 5.66 -5.90
N LYS A 102 -15.51 6.89 -5.58
CA LYS A 102 -15.07 8.06 -6.36
C LYS A 102 -13.57 8.30 -6.16
N SER A 103 -12.95 8.96 -7.12
CA SER A 103 -11.53 9.35 -7.00
C SER A 103 -11.31 10.20 -5.74
N GLY A 104 -10.39 9.75 -4.87
CA GLY A 104 -10.07 10.39 -3.59
C GLY A 104 -10.98 10.01 -2.42
N GLU A 105 -12.03 9.21 -2.64
CA GLU A 105 -12.86 8.67 -1.58
C GLU A 105 -12.13 7.51 -0.89
N PHE A 106 -12.11 7.51 0.44
CA PHE A 106 -11.49 6.46 1.25
C PHE A 106 -12.49 5.86 2.22
N GLN A 107 -12.38 4.56 2.46
CA GLN A 107 -13.20 3.84 3.44
C GLN A 107 -12.32 2.98 4.34
N VAL A 108 -12.72 2.92 5.61
CA VAL A 108 -12.03 2.15 6.65
C VAL A 108 -13.08 1.32 7.39
N ASP A 109 -12.99 0.01 7.26
CA ASP A 109 -13.76 -0.91 8.08
C ASP A 109 -12.88 -1.42 9.22
N ARG A 110 -13.43 -1.42 10.44
CA ARG A 110 -12.78 -2.00 11.62
C ARG A 110 -13.52 -3.26 12.01
N ASP A 111 -12.82 -4.39 11.98
CA ASP A 111 -13.31 -5.65 12.53
C ASP A 111 -12.81 -5.79 13.98
N VAL A 112 -13.76 -5.84 14.90
CA VAL A 112 -13.54 -5.91 16.36
C VAL A 112 -13.69 -7.35 16.87
N LYS A 113 -13.78 -8.36 15.99
CA LYS A 113 -13.64 -9.76 16.41
C LYS A 113 -12.43 -9.98 17.31
#